data_AF-A0A351IU53-F1
#
_entry.id   AF-A0A351IU53-F1
#
_cell.length_a   1.000
_cell.length_b   1.000
_cell.length_c   1.000
_cell.angle_alpha   90.00
_cell.angle_beta   90.00
_cell.angle_gamma   90.00
#
_symmetry.space_group_name_H-M   'P 1'
#
loop_
_entity.id
_entity.type
_entity.pdbx_description
1 polymer ?
#
loop_
_entity_poly.entity_id
_entity_poly.type
_entity_poly.pdbx_seq_one_letter_code
_entity_poly.pdbx_strand_id
1 'polypeptide(L)' 'MADITEAEIRDLTRQLVADVSPDDVDQFEFRGAQFDRGLALVQFPVGLGGLGLSSRRMQTVVDAELRA' A
#
# COMPACT_ATOMS: atom_id res chain seq x y z
N MET A 1 14.79 0.48 -12.97
CA MET A 1 13.57 -0.01 -12.32
C MET A 1 12.42 0.68 -13.03
N ALA A 2 11.44 -0.05 -13.54
CA ALA A 2 10.28 0.58 -14.16
C ALA A 2 9.57 1.43 -13.12
N ASP A 3 9.22 2.67 -13.47
CA ASP A 3 8.44 3.53 -12.59
C ASP A 3 7.04 2.91 -12.43
N ILE A 4 6.67 2.57 -11.19
CA ILE A 4 5.31 2.09 -10.89
C ILE A 4 4.31 3.22 -11.15
N THR A 5 3.18 2.87 -11.74
CA THR A 5 2.07 3.76 -12.08
C THR A 5 1.04 3.85 -10.95
N GLU A 6 0.20 4.90 -11.00
CA GLU A 6 -0.95 5.00 -10.08
C GLU A 6 -1.91 3.82 -10.20
N ALA A 7 -2.08 3.27 -11.41
CA ALA A 7 -2.93 2.11 -11.65
C ALA A 7 -2.40 0.86 -10.92
N GLU A 8 -1.09 0.61 -10.98
CA GLU A 8 -0.46 -0.51 -10.28
C GLU A 8 -0.56 -0.35 -8.75
N ILE A 9 -0.36 0.86 -8.21
CA ILE A 9 -0.54 1.12 -6.76
C ILE A 9 -1.99 0.87 -6.34
N ARG A 10 -2.95 1.26 -7.18
CA ARG A 10 -4.37 1.01 -6.94
C ARG A 10 -4.65 -0.48 -6.87
N ASP A 11 -4.17 -1.24 -7.84
CA ASP A 11 -4.38 -2.68 -7.92
C ASP A 11 -3.72 -3.42 -6.74
N LEU A 12 -2.51 -3.02 -6.34
CA LEU A 12 -1.85 -3.55 -5.14
C LEU A 12 -2.65 -3.26 -3.87
N THR A 13 -3.23 -2.06 -3.75
CA THR A 13 -4.02 -1.68 -2.58
C THR A 13 -5.34 -2.44 -2.52
N ARG A 14 -5.98 -2.67 -3.67
CA ARG A 14 -7.18 -3.51 -3.78
C ARG A 14 -6.89 -4.97 -3.43
N GLN A 15 -5.76 -5.49 -3.89
CA GLN A 15 -5.32 -6.84 -3.53
C GLN A 15 -5.07 -6.96 -2.02
N LEU A 16 -4.45 -5.96 -1.39
CA LEU A 16 -4.32 -5.93 0.07
C LEU A 16 -5.69 -6.05 0.77
N VAL A 17 -6.68 -5.26 0.38
CA VAL A 17 -8.02 -5.29 0.99
C VAL A 17 -8.75 -6.61 0.70
N ALA A 18 -8.57 -7.18 -0.50
CA ALA A 18 -9.18 -8.46 -0.85
C ALA A 18 -8.55 -9.64 -0.11
N ASP A 19 -7.23 -9.63 0.07
CA ASP A 19 -6.49 -10.68 0.79
C ASP A 19 -6.65 -10.57 2.30
N VAL A 20 -6.68 -9.34 2.81
CA VAL A 20 -6.70 -9.01 4.24
C VAL A 20 -7.74 -7.91 4.45
N SER A 21 -9.00 -8.32 4.54
CA SER A 21 -10.12 -7.42 4.74
C SER A 21 -10.03 -6.75 6.12
N PRO A 22 -10.08 -5.41 6.20
CA PRO A 22 -9.98 -4.69 7.48
C PRO A 22 -11.18 -4.92 8.41
N ASP A 23 -12.28 -5.48 7.89
CA ASP A 23 -13.46 -5.84 8.68
C ASP A 23 -13.34 -7.24 9.31
N ASP A 24 -12.44 -8.08 8.79
CA ASP A 24 -12.28 -9.47 9.20
C ASP A 24 -11.06 -9.70 10.12
N VAL A 25 -10.09 -8.79 10.11
CA VAL A 25 -8.86 -8.88 10.92
C VAL A 25 -8.67 -7.67 11.83
N ASP A 26 -7.80 -7.80 12.82
CA ASP A 26 -7.44 -6.66 13.66
C ASP A 26 -6.52 -5.66 12.95
N GLN A 27 -6.35 -4.49 13.57
CA GLN A 27 -5.52 -3.42 13.02
C GLN A 27 -4.04 -3.82 12.87
N PHE A 28 -3.51 -4.68 13.74
CA PHE A 28 -2.10 -5.07 13.69
C PHE A 28 -1.84 -5.98 12.49
N GLU A 29 -2.72 -6.96 12.26
CA GLU A 29 -2.65 -7.85 11.11
C GLU A 29 -2.78 -7.08 9.80
N PHE A 30 -3.79 -6.21 9.68
CA PHE A 30 -3.98 -5.39 8.48
C PHE A 30 -2.77 -4.49 8.19
N ARG A 31 -2.29 -3.75 9.21
CA ARG A 31 -1.16 -2.83 9.03
C ARG A 31 0.17 -3.56 8.80
N GLY A 32 0.33 -4.76 9.35
CA GLY A 32 1.46 -5.64 9.05
C GLY A 32 1.46 -6.04 7.57
N ALA A 33 0.32 -6.53 7.07
CA ALA A 33 0.15 -6.88 5.66
C ALA A 33 0.36 -5.69 4.71
N GLN A 34 -0.10 -4.49 5.11
CA GLN A 34 0.13 -3.24 4.40
C GLN A 34 1.64 -2.89 4.34
N PHE A 35 2.33 -3.01 5.48
CA PHE A 35 3.76 -2.74 5.59
C PHE A 35 4.58 -3.70 4.72
N ASP A 36 4.30 -4.99 4.79
CA ASP A 36 5.03 -6.03 4.05
C ASP A 36 4.90 -5.86 2.53
N ARG A 37 3.76 -5.31 2.07
CA ARG A 37 3.51 -4.97 0.67
C ARG A 37 4.08 -3.61 0.24
N GLY A 38 4.69 -2.85 1.15
CA GLY A 38 5.26 -1.54 0.86
C GLY A 38 4.24 -0.40 0.75
N LEU A 39 3.03 -0.59 1.26
CA LEU A 39 1.92 0.36 1.12
C LEU A 39 1.71 1.25 2.36
N ALA A 40 2.58 1.15 3.37
CA ALA A 40 2.48 1.98 4.58
C ALA A 40 2.88 3.43 4.29
N LEU A 41 4.03 3.61 3.63
CA LEU A 41 4.50 4.89 3.09
C LEU A 41 5.34 4.61 1.84
N VAL A 42 4.76 4.77 0.65
CA VAL A 42 5.34 4.30 -0.62
C VAL A 42 6.73 4.89 -0.93
N GLN A 43 7.08 6.05 -0.34
CA GLN A 43 8.40 6.65 -0.49
C GLN A 43 9.51 6.01 0.35
N PHE A 44 9.17 5.17 1.33
CA PHE A 44 10.18 4.47 2.11
C PHE A 44 10.81 3.34 1.29
N PRO A 45 12.03 2.90 1.64
CA PRO A 45 12.67 1.78 0.94
C PRO A 45 11.82 0.51 1.00
N VAL A 46 12.00 -0.34 -0.02
CA VAL A 46 11.45 -1.71 -0.01
C VAL A 46 11.96 -2.46 1.22
N GLY A 47 11.07 -3.19 1.89
CA GLY A 47 11.35 -3.88 3.16
C GLY A 47 11.21 -2.98 4.41
N LEU A 48 10.97 -1.67 4.23
CA LEU A 48 10.71 -0.72 5.31
C LEU A 48 9.32 -0.08 5.19
N GLY A 49 8.34 -0.81 4.65
CA GLY A 49 6.97 -0.32 4.53
C GLY A 49 6.70 0.55 3.30
N GLY A 50 7.66 0.66 2.37
CA GLY A 50 7.50 1.45 1.15
C GLY A 50 7.92 0.70 -0.12
N LEU A 51 7.79 1.39 -1.26
CA LEU A 51 8.13 0.91 -2.60
C LEU A 51 9.35 1.65 -3.19
N GLY A 52 9.99 2.52 -2.40
CA GLY A 52 11.16 3.31 -2.82
C GLY A 52 10.82 4.46 -3.77
N LEU A 53 9.56 4.92 -3.80
CA LEU A 53 9.12 5.93 -4.78
C LEU A 53 9.61 7.33 -4.41
N SER A 54 10.13 8.05 -5.40
CA SER A 54 10.56 9.44 -5.18
C SER A 54 9.39 10.39 -4.96
N SER A 55 8.22 10.10 -5.54
CA SER A 55 7.02 10.94 -5.45
C SER A 55 6.16 10.57 -4.25
N ARG A 56 6.06 11.47 -3.26
CA ARG A 56 5.12 11.34 -2.14
C ARG A 56 3.65 11.42 -2.56
N ARG A 57 3.34 11.98 -3.75
CA ARG A 57 1.96 12.05 -4.24
C ARG A 57 1.37 10.66 -4.48
N MET A 58 2.20 9.67 -4.79
CA MET A 58 1.73 8.30 -5.00
C MET A 58 1.04 7.70 -3.77
N GLN A 59 1.37 8.19 -2.57
CA GLN A 59 0.70 7.78 -1.33
C GLN A 59 -0.80 8.11 -1.35
N THR A 60 -1.23 9.17 -2.04
CA THR A 60 -2.64 9.55 -2.07
C THR A 60 -3.52 8.52 -2.77
N VAL A 61 -2.95 7.68 -3.65
CA VAL A 61 -3.67 6.59 -4.31
C VAL A 61 -3.99 5.49 -3.29
N VAL A 62 -3.02 5.10 -2.47
CA VAL A 62 -3.21 4.14 -1.38
C VAL A 62 -4.27 4.66 -0.42
N ASP A 63 -4.10 5.90 0.04
CA ASP A 63 -5.01 6.53 1.01
C ASP A 63 -6.44 6.72 0.47
N ALA A 64 -6.60 6.81 -0.86
CA ALA A 64 -7.92 6.92 -1.49
C ALA A 64 -8.61 5.54 -1.53
N GLU A 65 -7.91 4.49 -1.90
CA GLU A 65 -8.48 3.13 -1.94
C GLU A 65 -8.79 2.59 -0.54
N LEU A 66 -7.99 2.92 0.48
CA LEU A 66 -8.25 2.49 1.87
C LEU A 66 -9.40 3.23 2.55
N ARG A 67 -9.92 4.32 1.95
CA ARG A 67 -11.07 5.08 2.47
C ARG A 67 -12.37 4.79 1.71
N ALA A 68 -12.29 4.13 0.56
CA ALA A 68 -13.43 3.80 -0.29
C ALA A 68 -14.26 2.68 0.32
#